data_AF-A0A1A8L890-F1
#
_entry.id   AF-A0A1A8L890-F1
#
_cell.length_a   1.000
_cell.length_b   1.000
_cell.length_c   1.000
_cell.angle_alpha   90.00
_cell.angle_beta   90.00
_cell.angle_gamma   90.00
#
_symmetry.space_group_name_H-M   'P 1'
#
loop_
_entity.id
_entity.type
_entity.pdbx_description
1 polymer ?
#
loop_
_entity_poly.entity_id
_entity_poly.type
_entity_poly.pdbx_seq_one_letter_code
_entity_poly.pdbx_strand_id
1 'polypeptide(L)'
;ALPSILGDDRFKVMFENPDFQVDEQSEEFRLLNPIVSKVGLKRKKKLRLLAQQAAASQQAAEDDEPEGKASSEEESSDDDKSWVEEVREQRRLLRQENRDRRRQERKDADRDTVLLDRGQNQEKTSQPQFYQLKPGEEFRSFKDVTHKQKLQKASLEDRLKMEESSGINSAVDTAVGSKQLTFTLRKVLLH
;
A
#
# COMPACT_ATOMS: atom_id res chain seq x y z
N ALA A 1 27.99 8.93 39.07
CA ALA A 1 27.64 8.34 37.77
C ALA A 1 26.15 8.06 37.77
N LEU A 2 25.42 8.46 36.72
CA LEU A 2 23.99 8.12 36.62
C LEU A 2 23.87 6.61 36.37
N PRO A 3 22.96 5.89 37.05
CA PRO A 3 22.75 4.47 36.81
C PRO A 3 22.37 4.27 35.34
N SER A 4 23.09 3.38 34.65
CA SER A 4 22.84 3.10 33.24
C SER A 4 21.55 2.28 33.11
N ILE A 5 20.80 2.50 32.03
CA ILE A 5 19.57 1.76 31.72
C ILE A 5 19.81 0.24 31.55
N LEU A 6 21.07 -0.14 31.28
CA LEU A 6 21.52 -1.51 31.15
C LEU A 6 21.69 -2.22 32.51
N GLY A 7 21.74 -1.45 33.61
CA GLY A 7 21.78 -1.98 34.98
C GLY A 7 20.39 -2.13 35.62
N ASP A 8 19.33 -1.65 34.97
CA ASP A 8 17.96 -1.79 35.46
C ASP A 8 17.34 -3.08 34.90
N ASP A 9 17.01 -3.99 35.81
CA ASP A 9 16.52 -5.35 35.53
C ASP A 9 15.22 -5.34 34.70
N ARG A 10 14.44 -4.24 34.77
CA ARG A 10 13.23 -4.07 33.96
C ARG A 10 13.52 -3.97 32.47
N PHE A 11 14.64 -3.37 32.10
CA PHE A 11 15.07 -3.25 30.71
C PHE A 11 15.86 -4.47 30.25
N LYS A 12 16.50 -5.20 31.17
CA LYS A 12 17.20 -6.46 30.86
C LYS A 12 16.27 -7.50 30.22
N VAL A 13 15.04 -7.61 30.72
CA VAL A 13 14.00 -8.49 30.15
C VAL A 13 13.68 -8.17 28.69
N MET A 14 13.80 -6.89 28.28
CA MET A 14 13.56 -6.51 26.88
C MET A 14 14.64 -6.99 25.90
N PHE A 15 15.85 -7.31 26.39
CA PHE A 15 16.95 -7.77 25.56
C PHE A 15 17.17 -9.28 25.61
N GLU A 16 16.73 -9.94 26.68
CA GLU A 16 16.88 -11.40 26.84
C GLU A 16 15.67 -12.19 26.31
N ASN A 17 14.46 -11.59 26.31
CA ASN A 17 13.29 -12.28 25.81
C ASN A 17 13.26 -12.25 24.25
N PRO A 18 13.27 -13.42 23.57
CA PRO A 18 13.25 -13.51 22.11
C PRO A 18 12.00 -12.88 21.48
N ASP A 19 10.90 -12.74 22.23
CA ASP A 19 9.68 -12.07 21.75
C ASP A 19 9.91 -10.59 21.41
N PHE A 20 10.93 -9.96 22.01
CA PHE A 20 11.32 -8.58 21.72
C PHE A 20 12.46 -8.48 20.70
N GLN A 21 12.96 -9.61 20.19
CA GLN A 21 13.97 -9.61 19.13
C GLN A 21 13.35 -9.06 17.85
N VAL A 22 13.98 -8.05 17.26
CA VAL A 22 13.53 -7.48 16.00
C VAL A 22 13.83 -8.46 14.86
N ASP A 23 12.79 -8.95 14.19
CA ASP A 23 12.95 -9.75 12.97
C ASP A 23 13.25 -8.85 11.78
N GLU A 24 14.47 -8.96 11.27
CA GLU A 24 14.92 -8.18 10.12
C GLU A 24 14.21 -8.55 8.80
N GLN A 25 13.60 -9.73 8.74
CA GLN A 25 12.82 -10.18 7.59
C GLN A 25 11.37 -9.68 7.62
N SER A 26 10.91 -9.16 8.76
CA SER A 26 9.54 -8.69 8.93
C SER A 26 9.21 -7.53 7.98
N GLU A 27 7.94 -7.50 7.55
CA GLU A 27 7.42 -6.45 6.65
C GLU A 27 7.60 -5.05 7.26
N GLU A 28 7.43 -4.95 8.58
CA GLU A 28 7.48 -3.71 9.36
C GLU A 28 8.91 -3.15 9.45
N PHE A 29 9.90 -4.01 9.73
CA PHE A 29 11.31 -3.61 9.77
C PHE A 29 11.82 -3.16 8.40
N ARG A 30 11.49 -3.91 7.34
CA ARG A 30 11.87 -3.58 5.96
C ARG A 30 11.25 -2.26 5.48
N LEU A 31 10.03 -1.94 5.93
CA LEU A 31 9.36 -0.69 5.56
C LEU A 31 9.90 0.53 6.33
N LEU A 32 10.42 0.34 7.54
CA LEU A 32 10.96 1.39 8.39
C LEU A 32 12.42 1.77 8.01
N ASN A 33 13.22 0.79 7.59
CA ASN A 33 14.65 0.95 7.28
C ASN A 33 15.10 1.93 6.18
N PRO A 34 14.29 2.31 5.18
CA PRO A 34 14.68 3.34 4.22
C PRO A 34 14.87 4.72 4.89
N ILE A 35 14.19 4.95 6.02
CA ILE A 35 14.28 6.19 6.79
C ILE A 35 15.49 6.13 7.73
N VAL A 36 15.73 4.99 8.39
CA VAL A 36 16.76 4.88 9.44
C VAL A 36 18.18 4.76 8.88
N SER A 37 18.38 4.03 7.76
CA SER A 37 19.71 3.85 7.14
C SER A 37 20.24 5.16 6.55
N LYS A 38 19.36 5.98 5.96
CA LYS A 38 19.71 7.26 5.34
C LYS A 38 19.97 8.38 6.35
N VAL A 39 19.39 8.33 7.55
CA VAL A 39 19.72 9.29 8.62
C VAL A 39 21.20 9.20 9.00
N GLY A 40 21.77 7.99 9.03
CA GLY A 40 23.20 7.79 9.25
C GLY A 40 24.08 8.38 8.15
N LEU A 41 23.68 8.20 6.88
CA LEU A 41 24.39 8.75 5.72
C LEU A 41 24.29 10.29 5.64
N LYS A 42 23.12 10.87 5.88
CA LYS A 42 22.91 12.33 5.96
C LYS A 42 23.76 12.95 7.07
N ARG A 43 23.82 12.31 8.25
CA ARG A 43 24.67 12.73 9.37
C ARG A 43 26.16 12.72 8.99
N LYS A 44 26.63 11.66 8.31
CA LYS A 44 28.03 11.57 7.81
C LYS A 44 28.34 12.63 6.74
N LYS A 45 27.44 12.88 5.78
CA LYS A 45 27.61 13.92 4.75
C LYS A 45 27.70 15.32 5.38
N LYS A 46 26.82 15.62 6.34
CA LYS A 46 26.82 16.88 7.09
C LYS A 46 28.12 17.07 7.89
N LEU A 47 28.59 16.02 8.57
CA LEU A 47 29.88 16.03 9.28
C LEU A 47 31.05 16.30 8.32
N ARG A 48 31.05 15.70 7.13
CA ARG A 48 32.09 15.92 6.12
C ARG A 48 32.08 17.34 5.58
N LEU A 49 30.90 17.91 5.33
CA LEU A 49 30.74 19.29 4.88
C LEU A 49 31.24 20.28 5.94
N LEU A 50 30.88 20.06 7.21
CA LEU A 50 31.33 20.89 8.33
C LEU A 50 32.86 20.80 8.52
N ALA A 51 33.45 19.61 8.34
CA ALA A 51 34.90 19.44 8.34
C ALA A 51 35.59 20.16 7.17
N GLN A 52 35.01 20.14 5.97
CA GLN A 52 35.52 20.90 4.82
C GLN A 52 35.43 22.41 5.02
N GLN A 53 34.31 22.91 5.56
CA GLN A 53 34.16 24.33 5.89
C GLN A 53 35.14 24.78 6.97
N ALA A 54 35.37 23.94 8.00
CA ALA A 54 36.37 24.22 9.02
C ALA A 54 37.80 24.24 8.45
N ALA A 55 38.15 23.30 7.57
CA ALA A 55 39.44 23.27 6.89
C ALA A 55 39.63 24.48 5.95
N ALA A 56 38.59 24.86 5.20
CA ALA A 56 38.62 26.03 4.31
C ALA A 56 38.71 27.36 5.09
N SER A 57 38.03 27.48 6.25
CA SER A 57 38.18 28.63 7.15
C SER A 57 39.56 28.70 7.80
N GLN A 58 40.19 27.56 8.11
CA GLN A 58 41.57 27.55 8.62
C GLN A 58 42.58 27.97 7.55
N GLN A 59 42.39 27.54 6.30
CA GLN A 59 43.22 27.97 5.17
C GLN A 59 42.99 29.44 4.78
N ALA A 60 41.77 29.96 4.95
CA ALA A 60 41.45 31.37 4.70
C ALA A 60 41.87 32.30 5.85
N ALA A 61 42.24 31.77 7.02
CA ALA A 61 42.75 32.57 8.14
C ALA A 61 44.28 32.72 8.14
N GLU A 62 44.99 32.01 7.25
CA GLU A 62 46.45 32.08 7.09
C GLU A 62 46.88 32.99 5.91
N ASP A 63 45.92 33.47 5.10
CA ASP A 63 46.14 34.38 3.97
C ASP A 63 45.32 35.67 4.18
N ASP A 64 46.00 36.74 4.56
CA ASP A 64 45.47 38.04 4.91
C ASP A 64 45.05 38.79 3.62
N GLU A 65 43.73 38.95 3.36
CA GLU A 65 43.10 40.17 2.78
C GLU A 65 41.59 39.98 2.47
N PRO A 66 40.71 40.95 2.82
CA PRO A 66 39.26 40.80 2.68
C PRO A 66 38.67 41.56 1.49
N GLU A 67 38.51 40.96 0.31
CA GLU A 67 37.66 41.57 -0.74
C GLU A 67 36.80 40.56 -1.52
N GLY A 68 35.48 40.67 -1.33
CA GLY A 68 34.48 40.52 -2.38
C GLY A 68 34.37 39.18 -3.10
N LYS A 69 33.89 38.12 -2.43
CA LYS A 69 33.32 36.94 -3.11
C LYS A 69 31.80 36.96 -3.00
N ALA A 70 31.12 37.15 -4.13
CA ALA A 70 29.69 36.98 -4.23
C ALA A 70 29.31 35.55 -3.81
N SER A 71 28.46 35.43 -2.79
CA SER A 71 27.82 34.16 -2.42
C SER A 71 26.95 33.70 -3.58
N SER A 72 27.48 32.79 -4.39
CA SER A 72 26.72 32.07 -5.39
C SER A 72 26.63 30.62 -4.94
N GLU A 73 25.58 30.27 -4.21
CA GLU A 73 25.26 28.86 -3.94
C GLU A 73 23.75 28.71 -3.76
N GLU A 74 23.01 28.76 -4.87
CA GLU A 74 21.69 28.13 -4.95
C GLU A 74 21.89 26.60 -4.99
N GLU A 75 22.22 26.02 -3.82
CA GLU A 75 22.27 24.56 -3.67
C GLU A 75 20.83 24.04 -3.56
N SER A 76 20.30 23.63 -4.72
CA SER A 76 18.97 23.08 -4.93
C SER A 76 18.54 22.08 -3.86
N SER A 77 17.56 22.50 -3.06
CA SER A 77 16.87 21.78 -1.99
C SER A 77 15.97 20.63 -2.52
N ASP A 78 16.53 19.64 -3.21
CA ASP A 78 15.80 18.47 -3.75
C ASP A 78 16.27 17.11 -3.18
N ASP A 79 17.19 17.09 -2.20
CA ASP A 79 17.72 15.86 -1.56
C ASP A 79 16.80 15.25 -0.47
N ASP A 80 15.58 15.79 -0.31
CA ASP A 80 14.65 15.35 0.74
C ASP A 80 13.63 14.29 0.29
N LYS A 81 13.53 14.02 -1.02
CA LYS A 81 12.59 13.01 -1.57
C LYS A 81 13.25 11.68 -1.96
N SER A 82 14.57 11.56 -1.86
CA SER A 82 15.33 10.36 -2.26
C SER A 82 14.96 9.08 -1.49
N TRP A 83 14.31 9.19 -0.32
CA TRP A 83 13.81 8.03 0.44
C TRP A 83 12.41 7.57 0.00
N VAL A 84 11.63 8.46 -0.62
CA VAL A 84 10.26 8.17 -1.03
C VAL A 84 10.23 7.12 -2.13
N GLU A 85 11.17 7.17 -3.07
CA GLU A 85 11.30 6.19 -4.15
C GLU A 85 11.65 4.80 -3.61
N GLU A 86 12.56 4.72 -2.64
CA GLU A 86 12.95 3.45 -2.03
C GLU A 86 11.82 2.83 -1.20
N VAL A 87 11.10 3.63 -0.40
CA VAL A 87 9.89 3.17 0.30
C VAL A 87 8.82 2.69 -0.69
N ARG A 88 8.68 3.38 -1.82
CA ARG A 88 7.72 3.00 -2.87
C ARG A 88 8.08 1.67 -3.51
N GLU A 89 9.35 1.41 -3.77
CA GLU A 89 9.84 0.14 -4.30
C GLU A 89 9.72 -1.00 -3.28
N GLN A 90 10.06 -0.77 -2.00
CA GLN A 90 9.82 -1.76 -0.94
C GLN A 90 8.33 -2.13 -0.86
N ARG A 91 7.43 -1.14 -0.80
CA ARG A 91 5.97 -1.38 -0.81
C ARG A 91 5.50 -2.13 -2.06
N ARG A 92 6.15 -1.93 -3.21
CA ARG A 92 5.85 -2.66 -4.45
C ARG A 92 6.26 -4.12 -4.34
N LEU A 93 7.46 -4.42 -3.84
CA LEU A 93 7.96 -5.77 -3.64
C LEU A 93 7.07 -6.55 -2.66
N LEU A 94 6.72 -5.95 -1.52
CA LEU A 94 5.81 -6.56 -0.54
C LEU A 94 4.44 -6.91 -1.13
N ARG A 95 3.88 -6.03 -1.98
CA ARG A 95 2.61 -6.32 -2.66
C ARG A 95 2.72 -7.46 -3.67
N GLN A 96 3.86 -7.58 -4.35
CA GLN A 96 4.10 -8.69 -5.28
C GLN A 96 4.24 -10.01 -4.52
N GLU A 97 5.09 -10.05 -3.49
CA GLU A 97 5.30 -11.21 -2.64
C GLU A 97 3.98 -11.70 -2.00
N ASN A 98 3.19 -10.80 -1.42
CA ASN A 98 1.87 -11.13 -0.88
C ASN A 98 0.91 -11.70 -1.94
N ARG A 99 0.95 -11.16 -3.16
CA ARG A 99 0.10 -11.64 -4.26
C ARG A 99 0.53 -13.03 -4.71
N ASP A 100 1.83 -13.30 -4.75
CA ASP A 100 2.38 -14.58 -5.16
C ASP A 100 2.16 -15.64 -4.08
N ARG A 101 2.35 -15.31 -2.80
CA ARG A 101 1.96 -16.14 -1.67
C ARG A 101 0.50 -16.56 -1.75
N ARG A 102 -0.42 -15.61 -1.94
CA ARG A 102 -1.85 -15.91 -2.08
C ARG A 102 -2.17 -16.75 -3.31
N ARG A 103 -1.42 -16.61 -4.41
CA ARG A 103 -1.57 -17.48 -5.59
C ARG A 103 -1.09 -18.89 -5.29
N GLN A 104 -0.01 -19.03 -4.54
CA GLN A 104 0.55 -20.32 -4.17
C GLN A 104 -0.39 -21.06 -3.21
N GLU A 105 -0.87 -20.41 -2.16
CA GLU A 105 -1.89 -20.96 -1.25
C GLU A 105 -3.14 -21.46 -1.98
N ARG A 106 -3.60 -20.72 -3.01
CA ARG A 106 -4.72 -21.15 -3.86
C ARG A 106 -4.39 -22.40 -4.68
N LYS A 107 -3.19 -22.47 -5.27
CA LYS A 107 -2.74 -23.65 -6.01
C LYS A 107 -2.66 -24.87 -5.09
N ASP A 108 -2.16 -24.69 -3.88
CA ASP A 108 -2.00 -25.77 -2.92
C ASP A 108 -3.36 -26.25 -2.40
N ALA A 109 -4.31 -25.34 -2.12
CA ALA A 109 -5.69 -25.68 -1.79
C ALA A 109 -6.42 -26.43 -2.93
N ASP A 110 -6.23 -26.00 -4.18
CA ASP A 110 -6.78 -26.71 -5.35
C ASP A 110 -6.17 -28.11 -5.50
N ARG A 111 -4.91 -28.34 -5.09
CA ARG A 111 -4.32 -29.69 -5.08
C ARG A 111 -4.88 -30.57 -3.97
N ASP A 112 -5.08 -30.02 -2.78
CA ASP A 112 -5.63 -30.79 -1.65
C ASP A 112 -7.09 -31.21 -1.87
N THR A 113 -7.90 -30.35 -2.51
CA THR A 113 -9.30 -30.70 -2.85
C THR A 113 -9.42 -31.83 -3.89
N VAL A 114 -8.39 -32.09 -4.70
CA VAL A 114 -8.37 -33.19 -5.68
C VAL A 114 -8.02 -34.55 -5.04
N LEU A 115 -7.35 -34.57 -3.87
CA LEU A 115 -6.92 -35.81 -3.23
C LEU A 115 -7.99 -36.48 -2.34
N LEU A 116 -9.01 -35.75 -1.90
CA LEU A 116 -10.08 -36.31 -1.04
C LEU A 116 -11.21 -37.03 -1.80
N ASP A 117 -11.27 -36.95 -3.14
CA ASP A 117 -12.21 -37.73 -3.98
C ASP A 117 -11.59 -39.03 -4.53
N ARG A 118 -10.34 -39.38 -4.13
CA ARG A 118 -9.64 -40.58 -4.61
C ARG A 118 -10.00 -41.82 -3.82
N GLY A 119 -11.30 -42.06 -3.67
CA GLY A 119 -11.86 -43.14 -2.89
C GLY A 119 -12.94 -43.93 -3.63
N GLN A 120 -12.87 -44.06 -4.96
CA GLN A 120 -13.46 -45.16 -5.74
C GLN A 120 -13.10 -45.00 -7.23
N ASN A 121 -12.66 -46.10 -7.85
CA ASN A 121 -12.38 -46.26 -9.27
C ASN A 121 -13.36 -45.48 -10.15
N GLN A 122 -12.85 -44.58 -11.02
CA GLN A 122 -13.23 -44.44 -12.44
C GLN A 122 -12.20 -43.56 -13.15
N GLU A 123 -11.78 -43.98 -14.34
CA GLU A 123 -10.92 -43.26 -15.29
C GLU A 123 -11.63 -41.97 -15.75
N LYS A 124 -11.61 -40.93 -14.93
CA LYS A 124 -12.09 -39.60 -15.33
C LYS A 124 -10.98 -38.91 -16.11
N THR A 125 -11.13 -38.93 -17.43
CA THR A 125 -10.40 -38.03 -18.32
C THR A 125 -10.50 -36.61 -17.77
N SER A 126 -9.35 -35.94 -17.61
CA SER A 126 -9.23 -34.57 -17.12
C SER A 126 -9.77 -33.57 -18.15
N GLN A 127 -11.05 -33.70 -18.50
CA GLN A 127 -11.74 -32.73 -19.32
C GLN A 127 -12.19 -31.58 -18.42
N PRO A 128 -11.92 -30.32 -18.78
CA PRO A 128 -12.36 -29.17 -18.00
C PRO A 128 -13.89 -29.19 -17.85
N GLN A 129 -14.35 -29.08 -16.60
CA GLN A 129 -15.78 -28.94 -16.29
C GLN A 129 -16.24 -27.56 -16.74
N PHE A 130 -17.03 -27.50 -17.82
CA PHE A 130 -17.67 -26.27 -18.24
C PHE A 130 -19.01 -26.10 -17.52
N TYR A 131 -19.14 -25.03 -16.76
CA TYR A 131 -20.44 -24.64 -16.19
C TYR A 131 -21.37 -24.21 -17.32
N GLN A 132 -22.52 -24.88 -17.44
CA GLN A 132 -23.60 -24.46 -18.35
C GLN A 132 -24.58 -23.55 -17.61
N LEU A 133 -24.86 -22.39 -18.21
CA LEU A 133 -25.92 -21.49 -17.74
C LEU A 133 -27.25 -22.22 -17.83
N LYS A 134 -28.05 -22.13 -16.76
CA LYS A 134 -29.41 -22.66 -16.78
C LYS A 134 -30.25 -21.83 -17.75
N PRO A 135 -31.20 -22.44 -18.48
CA PRO A 135 -32.07 -21.70 -19.37
C PRO A 135 -32.83 -20.62 -18.58
N GLY A 136 -32.69 -19.36 -19.00
CA GLY A 136 -33.25 -18.18 -18.32
C GLY A 136 -32.24 -17.34 -17.52
N GLU A 137 -31.02 -17.83 -17.30
CA GLU A 137 -29.95 -17.06 -16.64
C GLU A 137 -29.00 -16.44 -17.67
N GLU A 138 -28.95 -15.10 -17.70
CA GLU A 138 -28.06 -14.38 -18.62
C GLU A 138 -26.67 -14.14 -17.99
N PHE A 139 -25.60 -14.46 -18.74
CA PHE A 139 -24.23 -14.21 -18.30
C PHE A 139 -23.87 -12.72 -18.36
N ARG A 140 -23.88 -12.05 -17.19
CA ARG A 140 -23.64 -10.60 -17.06
C ARG A 140 -22.20 -10.18 -16.74
N SER A 141 -21.31 -11.13 -16.45
CA SER A 141 -19.94 -10.87 -15.92
C SER A 141 -19.14 -9.79 -16.68
N PHE A 142 -19.08 -9.86 -18.01
CA PHE A 142 -18.29 -8.91 -18.81
C PHE A 142 -19.00 -7.56 -19.04
N LYS A 143 -20.34 -7.55 -19.01
CA LYS A 143 -21.13 -6.33 -19.20
C LYS A 143 -21.09 -5.45 -17.95
N ASP A 144 -21.05 -6.07 -16.77
CA ASP A 144 -21.02 -5.34 -15.50
C ASP A 144 -19.69 -4.60 -15.28
N VAL A 145 -18.55 -5.22 -15.61
CA VAL A 145 -17.24 -4.57 -15.46
C VAL A 145 -17.08 -3.38 -16.41
N THR A 146 -17.59 -3.48 -17.64
CA THR A 146 -17.56 -2.38 -18.61
C THR A 146 -18.51 -1.26 -18.22
N HIS A 147 -19.70 -1.60 -17.71
CA HIS A 147 -20.65 -0.62 -17.17
C HIS A 147 -20.08 0.12 -15.96
N LYS A 148 -19.46 -0.60 -15.01
CA LYS A 148 -18.80 -0.02 -13.83
C LYS A 148 -17.64 0.91 -14.21
N GLN A 149 -16.80 0.51 -15.17
CA GLN A 149 -15.71 1.37 -15.64
C GLN A 149 -16.23 2.64 -16.34
N LYS A 150 -17.32 2.54 -17.10
CA LYS A 150 -17.97 3.70 -17.72
C LYS A 150 -18.53 4.66 -16.66
N LEU A 151 -19.23 4.14 -15.65
CA LEU A 151 -19.75 4.94 -14.53
C LEU A 151 -18.64 5.63 -13.71
N GLN A 152 -17.49 4.97 -13.53
CA GLN A 152 -16.36 5.56 -12.81
C GLN A 152 -15.66 6.69 -13.59
N LYS A 153 -15.75 6.68 -14.92
CA LYS A 153 -15.17 7.70 -15.81
C LYS A 153 -16.15 8.81 -16.19
N ALA A 154 -17.45 8.61 -15.98
CA ALA A 154 -18.49 9.55 -16.30
C ALA A 154 -18.57 10.70 -15.28
N SER A 155 -19.00 11.87 -15.74
CA SER A 155 -19.27 13.02 -14.87
C SER A 155 -20.45 12.73 -13.92
N LEU A 156 -20.58 13.52 -12.86
CA LEU A 156 -21.71 13.39 -11.93
C LEU A 156 -23.06 13.60 -12.64
N GLU A 157 -23.12 14.55 -13.57
CA GLU A 157 -24.32 14.84 -14.36
C GLU A 157 -24.72 13.64 -15.23
N ASP A 158 -23.76 13.04 -15.93
CA ASP A 158 -24.03 11.87 -16.79
C ASP A 158 -24.51 10.66 -15.97
N ARG A 159 -23.96 10.48 -14.77
CA ARG A 159 -24.39 9.42 -13.84
C ARG A 159 -25.84 9.61 -13.39
N LEU A 160 -26.25 10.85 -13.08
CA LEU A 160 -27.62 11.16 -12.68
C LEU A 160 -28.62 10.90 -13.82
N LYS A 161 -28.29 11.29 -15.07
CA LYS A 161 -29.13 10.99 -16.24
C LYS A 161 -29.28 9.49 -16.48
N MET A 162 -28.23 8.70 -16.25
CA MET A 162 -28.30 7.24 -16.37
C MET A 162 -29.15 6.60 -15.27
N GLU A 163 -29.13 7.12 -14.05
CA GLU A 163 -29.97 6.67 -12.95
C GLU A 163 -31.45 7.04 -13.17
N GLU A 164 -31.72 8.26 -13.66
CA GLU A 164 -33.06 8.73 -14.01
C GLU A 164 -33.70 7.89 -15.13
N SER A 165 -32.91 7.54 -16.15
CA SER A 165 -33.37 6.69 -17.26
C SER A 165 -33.48 5.20 -16.90
N SER A 166 -32.67 4.71 -15.96
CA SER A 166 -32.72 3.31 -15.51
C SER A 166 -33.80 3.07 -14.43
N GLY A 167 -34.36 4.13 -13.86
CA GLY A 167 -35.25 4.07 -12.71
C GLY A 167 -34.55 3.54 -11.44
N ILE A 168 -35.12 3.86 -10.29
CA ILE A 168 -34.66 3.43 -8.94
C ILE A 168 -34.53 1.89 -8.78
N ASN A 169 -35.10 1.12 -9.72
CA ASN A 169 -35.22 -0.33 -9.64
C ASN A 169 -34.05 -1.11 -10.26
N SER A 170 -33.15 -0.48 -11.03
CA SER A 170 -32.15 -1.21 -11.82
C SER A 170 -30.90 -1.63 -11.03
N ALA A 171 -30.51 -0.88 -10.00
CA ALA A 171 -29.27 -1.14 -9.26
C ALA A 171 -29.38 -2.21 -8.14
N VAL A 172 -30.58 -2.77 -7.93
CA VAL A 172 -30.97 -3.30 -6.61
C VAL A 172 -31.27 -4.80 -6.64
N ASP A 173 -31.60 -5.35 -7.81
CA ASP A 173 -32.07 -6.74 -7.94
C ASP A 173 -30.94 -7.78 -7.93
N THR A 174 -29.68 -7.35 -7.98
CA THR A 174 -28.53 -8.28 -7.97
C THR A 174 -28.04 -8.65 -6.57
N ALA A 175 -28.57 -8.01 -5.52
CA ALA A 175 -28.18 -8.28 -4.14
C ALA A 175 -29.38 -8.81 -3.34
N VAL A 176 -29.40 -10.13 -3.13
CA VAL A 176 -30.31 -10.80 -2.20
C VAL A 176 -30.14 -10.16 -0.81
N GLY A 177 -31.09 -9.30 -0.41
CA GLY A 177 -31.14 -8.70 0.93
C GLY A 177 -31.17 -7.16 1.03
N SER A 178 -31.24 -6.40 -0.08
CA SER A 178 -31.36 -4.94 0.01
C SER A 178 -32.79 -4.49 0.37
N LYS A 179 -32.96 -3.70 1.44
CA LYS A 179 -34.24 -3.07 1.85
C LYS A 179 -34.22 -1.58 1.49
N GLN A 180 -35.22 -1.10 0.77
CA GLN A 180 -35.38 0.32 0.42
C GLN A 180 -36.49 0.98 1.24
N LEU A 181 -36.27 2.25 1.61
CA LEU A 181 -37.24 3.13 2.26
C LEU A 181 -37.37 4.40 1.42
N THR A 182 -38.59 4.74 1.02
CA THR A 182 -38.90 6.00 0.32
C THR A 182 -39.76 6.88 1.22
N PHE A 183 -39.45 8.18 1.27
CA PHE A 183 -40.22 9.16 2.03
C PHE A 183 -40.90 10.14 1.06
N THR A 184 -42.18 10.44 1.34
CA THR A 184 -42.92 11.48 0.63
C THR A 184 -43.25 12.60 1.61
N LEU A 185 -42.82 13.82 1.30
CA LEU A 185 -43.14 15.00 2.11
C LEU A 185 -44.46 15.61 1.60
N ARG A 186 -45.49 15.57 2.44
CA ARG A 186 -46.75 16.28 2.16
C ARG A 186 -46.59 17.74 2.59
N LYS A 187 -46.74 18.66 1.64
CA LYS A 187 -46.81 20.10 1.93
C LYS A 187 -48.16 20.42 2.56
N VAL A 188 -48.17 20.77 3.84
CA VAL A 188 -49.37 21.27 4.51
C VAL A 188 -49.57 22.73 4.06
N LEU A 189 -50.57 22.95 3.21
CA LEU A 189 -51.05 24.29 2.92
C LEU A 189 -51.90 24.74 4.11
N LEU A 190 -51.34 25.65 4.92
CA LEU A 190 -52.10 26.38 5.92
C LEU A 190 -52.94 27.43 5.18
N HIS A 191 -54.26 27.30 5.31
CA HIS A 191 -55.27 28.27 4.84
C HIS A 191 -55.41 29.44 5.80
#